data_AF-A0A151BT67-F1
#
_entry.id   AF-A0A151BT67-F1
#
_cell.length_a   1.000
_cell.length_b   1.000
_cell.length_c   1.000
_cell.angle_alpha   90.00
_cell.angle_beta   90.00
_cell.angle_gamma   90.00
#
_symmetry.space_group_name_H-M   'P 1'
#
loop_
_entity.id
_entity.type
_entity.pdbx_description
1 polymer ?
#
loop_
_entity_poly.entity_id
_entity_poly.type
_entity_poly.pdbx_seq_one_letter_code
_entity_poly.pdbx_strand_id
1 'polypeptide(L)'
;MRNRVLVAAGTGAVIAFSSAPAAIAADYPVDVSNLKAANVSVTSGGCTNVYFNAKYAVRDSRVDPQYFFASIQADLWLGNKNVDTDYDMLQSVSGTWSSSFFWCPYMGFGTFKISGIHGSYSAAIKNSYQWINDAPFSVPDTTTFTIKQGSRFTSAKIRKSGKTRTMTANASYFKASDWTNAWTPLAKGTKVALQRQAANGKGAWTTVKTVAVGKNGAVSASYATSATYRYRLSSAGNSVISAAVTGSLLK
;
A
#
# COMPACT_ATOMS: atom_id res chain seq x y z
N MET A 1 72.42 20.62 -6.69
CA MET A 1 71.69 21.43 -5.68
C MET A 1 70.24 21.52 -6.12
N ARG A 2 69.34 20.72 -5.53
CA ARG A 2 67.91 20.71 -5.89
C ARG A 2 67.13 21.24 -4.69
N ASN A 3 66.69 22.48 -4.78
CA ASN A 3 65.78 23.11 -3.82
C ASN A 3 64.43 22.39 -3.87
N ARG A 4 63.99 21.91 -2.71
CA ARG A 4 62.60 21.47 -2.48
C ARG A 4 61.85 22.66 -1.88
N VAL A 5 60.88 23.20 -2.60
CA VAL A 5 59.89 24.14 -2.05
C VAL A 5 58.69 23.32 -1.60
N LEU A 6 58.41 23.35 -0.29
CA LEU A 6 57.16 22.91 0.30
C LEU A 6 56.06 23.90 -0.08
N VAL A 7 55.00 23.45 -0.75
CA VAL A 7 53.75 24.20 -0.87
C VAL A 7 52.79 23.63 0.17
N ALA A 8 52.45 24.46 1.15
CA ALA A 8 51.46 24.15 2.17
C ALA A 8 50.06 24.16 1.54
N ALA A 9 49.35 23.03 1.63
CA ALA A 9 47.96 22.90 1.25
C ALA A 9 47.08 23.55 2.32
N GLY A 10 46.59 24.76 2.04
CA GLY A 10 45.52 25.38 2.81
C GLY A 10 44.18 24.73 2.47
N THR A 11 43.66 23.90 3.37
CA THR A 11 42.28 23.40 3.31
C THR A 11 41.31 24.53 3.64
N GLY A 12 40.86 25.24 2.61
CA GLY A 12 39.69 26.11 2.69
C GLY A 12 38.42 25.27 2.77
N ALA A 13 37.82 25.21 3.96
CA ALA A 13 36.50 24.63 4.15
C ALA A 13 35.45 25.54 3.50
N VAL A 14 35.01 25.19 2.29
CA VAL A 14 33.83 25.79 1.67
C VAL A 14 32.61 25.25 2.40
N ILE A 15 32.05 26.05 3.31
CA ILE A 15 30.73 25.79 3.89
C ILE A 15 29.72 26.07 2.77
N ALA A 16 29.41 25.04 1.99
CA ALA A 16 28.31 25.06 1.05
C ALA A 16 26.99 25.01 1.85
N PHE A 17 26.45 26.18 2.17
CA PHE A 17 25.05 26.30 2.54
C PHE A 17 24.22 25.98 1.30
N SER A 18 23.89 24.70 1.13
CA SER A 18 22.81 24.31 0.23
C SER A 18 21.51 24.79 0.86
N SER A 19 21.09 26.00 0.52
CA SER A 19 19.69 26.39 0.65
C SER A 19 18.89 25.50 -0.31
N ALA A 20 18.48 24.33 0.19
CA ALA A 20 17.34 23.66 -0.40
C ALA A 20 16.23 24.72 -0.48
N PRO A 21 15.62 24.96 -1.66
CA PRO A 21 14.47 25.82 -1.72
C PRO A 21 13.47 25.22 -0.74
N ALA A 22 13.19 25.93 0.36
CA ALA A 22 12.05 25.65 1.18
C ALA A 22 10.89 25.57 0.21
N ALA A 23 10.26 24.40 0.11
CA ALA A 23 9.04 24.25 -0.66
C ALA A 23 8.12 25.34 -0.13
N ILE A 24 7.88 26.37 -0.94
CA ILE A 24 6.84 27.34 -0.68
C ILE A 24 5.59 26.46 -0.61
N ALA A 25 5.10 26.22 0.60
CA ALA A 25 3.80 25.62 0.78
C ALA A 25 2.88 26.58 0.05
N ALA A 26 2.45 26.20 -1.15
CA ALA A 26 1.42 26.95 -1.83
C ALA A 26 0.25 27.00 -0.85
N ASP A 27 -0.12 28.22 -0.43
CA ASP A 27 -1.22 28.44 0.50
C ASP A 27 -2.51 28.10 -0.22
N TYR A 28 -2.82 26.81 -0.29
CA TYR A 28 -4.07 26.33 -0.86
C TYR A 28 -5.20 26.69 0.12
N PRO A 29 -6.31 27.25 -0.37
CA PRO A 29 -7.41 27.68 0.50
C PRO A 29 -8.07 26.49 1.21
N VAL A 30 -7.95 25.29 0.63
CA VAL A 30 -8.33 24.02 1.23
C VAL A 30 -7.08 23.16 1.36
N ASP A 31 -6.82 22.71 2.58
CA ASP A 31 -5.79 21.73 2.89
C ASP A 31 -6.42 20.34 2.96
N VAL A 32 -5.77 19.36 2.35
CA VAL A 32 -6.09 17.95 2.48
C VAL A 32 -4.84 17.26 2.99
N SER A 33 -5.00 16.49 4.05
CA SER A 33 -3.89 15.85 4.75
C SER A 33 -4.27 14.44 5.19
N ASN A 34 -3.25 13.65 5.55
CA ASN A 34 -3.43 12.32 6.13
C ASN A 34 -4.26 11.38 5.21
N LEU A 35 -4.12 11.55 3.89
CA LEU A 35 -4.76 10.71 2.88
C LEU A 35 -4.26 9.25 3.01
N LYS A 36 -5.20 8.34 3.23
CA LYS A 36 -4.93 6.92 3.48
C LYS A 36 -5.90 6.03 2.72
N ALA A 37 -5.36 4.98 2.12
CA ALA A 37 -6.12 3.88 1.55
C ALA A 37 -5.51 2.55 2.00
N ALA A 38 -6.35 1.55 2.25
CA ALA A 38 -5.91 0.22 2.67
C ALA A 38 -5.56 -0.66 1.47
N ASN A 39 -4.59 -1.56 1.65
CA ASN A 39 -4.36 -2.62 0.67
C ASN A 39 -5.57 -3.56 0.62
N VAL A 40 -6.00 -3.94 -0.58
CA VAL A 40 -7.14 -4.82 -0.80
C VAL A 40 -6.66 -6.16 -1.35
N SER A 41 -7.15 -7.26 -0.77
CA SER A 41 -6.95 -8.61 -1.29
C SER A 41 -8.26 -9.10 -1.89
N VAL A 42 -8.26 -9.40 -3.18
CA VAL A 42 -9.45 -9.74 -3.94
C VAL A 42 -9.66 -11.24 -3.94
N THR A 43 -10.75 -11.68 -3.32
CA THR A 43 -11.19 -13.08 -3.26
C THR A 43 -12.57 -13.29 -3.86
N SER A 44 -13.11 -12.28 -4.55
CA SER A 44 -14.35 -12.33 -5.33
C SER A 44 -14.06 -11.76 -6.72
N GLY A 45 -14.75 -12.28 -7.73
CA GLY A 45 -14.60 -11.86 -9.13
C GLY A 45 -15.46 -10.65 -9.47
N GLY A 46 -16.23 -10.14 -8.50
CA GLY A 46 -16.97 -8.89 -8.64
C GLY A 46 -16.08 -7.67 -8.45
N CYS A 47 -16.62 -6.52 -8.85
CA CYS A 47 -16.06 -5.23 -8.47
C CYS A 47 -16.21 -5.00 -6.96
N THR A 48 -15.32 -4.21 -6.37
CA THR A 48 -15.36 -3.87 -4.94
C THR A 48 -15.03 -2.41 -4.73
N ASN A 49 -15.64 -1.82 -3.71
CA ASN A 49 -15.25 -0.50 -3.23
C ASN A 49 -13.88 -0.58 -2.57
N VAL A 50 -12.99 0.32 -2.98
CA VAL A 50 -11.73 0.60 -2.31
C VAL A 50 -11.89 1.93 -1.58
N TYR A 51 -12.07 1.84 -0.27
CA TYR A 51 -12.25 3.02 0.57
C TYR A 51 -10.93 3.75 0.82
N PHE A 52 -11.01 5.07 0.81
CA PHE A 52 -9.96 5.95 1.28
C PHE A 52 -10.54 7.01 2.22
N ASN A 53 -9.68 7.60 3.04
CA ASN A 53 -10.03 8.73 3.87
C ASN A 53 -8.93 9.78 3.86
N ALA A 54 -9.31 11.03 4.02
CA ALA A 54 -8.42 12.15 4.25
C ALA A 54 -9.02 13.09 5.31
N LYS A 55 -8.17 13.86 5.95
CA LYS A 55 -8.58 15.04 6.72
C LYS A 55 -8.55 16.23 5.81
N TYR A 56 -9.49 17.16 6.00
CA TYR A 56 -9.46 18.41 5.26
C TYR A 56 -9.80 19.58 6.18
N ALA A 57 -9.28 20.75 5.84
CA ALA A 57 -9.55 22.00 6.53
C ALA A 57 -9.38 23.19 5.58
N VAL A 58 -10.33 24.12 5.60
CA VAL A 58 -10.25 25.41 4.94
C VAL A 58 -9.32 26.31 5.76
N ARG A 59 -8.30 26.87 5.11
CA ARG A 59 -7.30 27.73 5.75
C ARG A 59 -7.67 29.21 5.71
N ASP A 60 -8.62 29.60 4.86
CA ASP A 60 -9.10 30.98 4.78
C ASP A 60 -9.94 31.34 6.01
N SER A 61 -9.35 32.11 6.93
CA SER A 61 -9.99 32.52 8.19
C SER A 61 -11.23 33.41 7.98
N ARG A 62 -11.37 34.02 6.80
CA ARG A 62 -12.50 34.87 6.42
C ARG A 62 -13.76 34.06 6.12
N VAL A 63 -13.63 32.78 5.80
CA VAL A 63 -14.77 31.92 5.46
C VAL A 63 -15.67 31.71 6.67
N ASP A 64 -16.98 31.89 6.48
CA ASP A 64 -18.00 31.57 7.45
C ASP A 64 -18.24 30.03 7.49
N PRO A 65 -18.03 29.36 8.63
CA PRO A 65 -18.26 27.92 8.77
C PRO A 65 -19.69 27.46 8.46
N GLN A 66 -20.68 28.34 8.59
CA GLN A 66 -22.09 28.00 8.37
C GLN A 66 -22.48 27.93 6.89
N TYR A 67 -21.72 28.61 6.02
CA TYR A 67 -22.03 28.77 4.61
C TYR A 67 -20.82 28.39 3.77
N PHE A 68 -20.51 27.10 3.75
CA PHE A 68 -19.41 26.54 3.00
C PHE A 68 -19.86 25.30 2.22
N PHE A 69 -19.50 25.25 0.95
CA PHE A 69 -19.68 24.08 0.08
C PHE A 69 -18.44 23.93 -0.79
N ALA A 70 -17.88 22.71 -0.86
CA ALA A 70 -16.82 22.40 -1.81
C ALA A 70 -17.17 21.16 -2.62
N SER A 71 -16.93 21.21 -3.92
CA SER A 71 -16.75 20.03 -4.74
C SER A 71 -15.30 19.59 -4.61
N ILE A 72 -15.07 18.30 -4.40
CA ILE A 72 -13.73 17.73 -4.34
C ILE A 72 -13.66 16.49 -5.21
N GLN A 73 -12.54 16.35 -5.92
CA GLN A 73 -12.26 15.22 -6.79
C GLN A 73 -10.92 14.61 -6.42
N ALA A 74 -10.81 13.30 -6.60
CA ALA A 74 -9.54 12.58 -6.56
C ALA A 74 -9.44 11.62 -7.73
N ASP A 75 -8.26 11.59 -8.35
CA ASP A 75 -7.97 10.67 -9.43
C ASP A 75 -7.30 9.40 -8.93
N LEU A 76 -7.72 8.27 -9.50
CA LEU A 76 -7.09 6.98 -9.32
C LEU A 76 -6.20 6.66 -10.53
N TRP A 77 -4.94 6.33 -10.24
CA TRP A 77 -3.93 6.02 -11.24
C TRP A 77 -3.38 4.61 -11.06
N LEU A 78 -3.18 3.91 -12.18
CA LEU A 78 -2.38 2.68 -12.26
C LEU A 78 -1.19 2.94 -13.18
N GLY A 79 0.00 3.09 -12.57
CA GLY A 79 1.16 3.62 -13.29
C GLY A 79 0.89 5.04 -13.80
N ASN A 80 0.98 5.23 -15.12
CA ASN A 80 0.72 6.51 -15.79
C ASN A 80 -0.69 6.62 -16.38
N LYS A 81 -1.57 5.64 -16.14
CA LYS A 81 -2.93 5.62 -16.65
C LYS A 81 -3.90 6.07 -15.55
N ASN A 82 -4.67 7.12 -15.80
CA ASN A 82 -5.86 7.43 -15.00
C ASN A 82 -6.91 6.35 -15.31
N VAL A 83 -7.43 5.72 -14.26
CA VAL A 83 -8.37 4.59 -14.36
C VAL A 83 -9.74 4.90 -13.79
N ASP A 84 -9.86 5.91 -12.93
CA ASP A 84 -11.11 6.34 -12.30
C ASP A 84 -10.95 7.74 -11.68
N THR A 85 -12.05 8.44 -11.47
CA THR A 85 -12.10 9.72 -10.75
C THR A 85 -13.30 9.72 -9.82
N ASP A 86 -13.05 9.98 -8.55
CA ASP A 86 -14.08 10.11 -7.53
C ASP A 86 -14.49 11.57 -7.39
N TYR A 87 -15.77 11.81 -7.05
CA TYR A 87 -16.34 13.12 -6.83
C TYR A 87 -17.16 13.13 -5.54
N ASP A 88 -16.95 14.13 -4.69
CA ASP A 88 -17.69 14.31 -3.45
C ASP A 88 -18.00 15.78 -3.19
N MET A 89 -18.95 16.03 -2.28
CA MET A 89 -19.32 17.35 -1.81
C MET A 89 -19.08 17.48 -0.31
N LEU A 90 -18.28 18.47 0.08
CA LEU A 90 -17.97 18.82 1.47
C LEU A 90 -18.83 20.02 1.88
N GLN A 91 -19.53 19.91 3.01
CA GLN A 91 -20.45 20.96 3.51
C GLN A 91 -19.99 21.61 4.82
N SER A 92 -18.78 21.27 5.28
CA SER A 92 -18.17 21.87 6.47
C SER A 92 -16.79 22.39 6.13
N VAL A 93 -16.31 23.39 6.87
CA VAL A 93 -14.96 23.97 6.65
C VAL A 93 -13.83 23.07 7.11
N SER A 94 -14.13 21.99 7.82
CA SER A 94 -13.15 20.95 8.15
C SER A 94 -13.87 19.64 8.41
N GLY A 95 -13.15 18.52 8.30
CA GLY A 95 -13.72 17.22 8.57
C GLY A 95 -12.88 16.05 8.12
N THR A 96 -13.55 14.91 7.97
CA THR A 96 -12.98 13.72 7.34
C THR A 96 -13.71 13.51 6.03
N TRP A 97 -12.98 13.51 4.94
CA TRP A 97 -13.48 13.06 3.65
C TRP A 97 -13.31 11.54 3.60
N SER A 98 -14.41 10.81 3.42
CA SER A 98 -14.41 9.35 3.31
C SER A 98 -15.14 8.97 2.04
N SER A 99 -14.42 8.41 1.08
CA SER A 99 -14.99 8.02 -0.21
C SER A 99 -14.41 6.68 -0.67
N SER A 100 -14.79 6.24 -1.87
CA SER A 100 -14.36 4.98 -2.43
C SER A 100 -14.28 4.99 -3.95
N PHE A 101 -13.28 4.32 -4.48
CA PHE A 101 -13.22 3.97 -5.91
C PHE A 101 -13.87 2.62 -6.16
N PHE A 102 -14.54 2.48 -7.31
CA PHE A 102 -15.16 1.22 -7.71
C PHE A 102 -14.16 0.41 -8.54
N TRP A 103 -13.36 -0.43 -7.88
CA TRP A 103 -12.39 -1.27 -8.59
C TRP A 103 -13.05 -2.50 -9.19
N CYS A 104 -12.70 -2.82 -10.44
CA CYS A 104 -13.11 -4.04 -11.12
C CYS A 104 -11.89 -4.84 -11.64
N PRO A 105 -11.97 -6.18 -11.76
CA PRO A 105 -10.84 -7.01 -12.19
C PRO A 105 -10.19 -6.62 -13.52
N TYR A 106 -10.96 -6.09 -14.48
CA TYR A 106 -10.44 -5.62 -15.76
C TYR A 106 -9.52 -4.40 -15.65
N MET A 107 -9.58 -3.64 -14.55
CA MET A 107 -8.67 -2.52 -14.28
C MET A 107 -7.26 -3.02 -13.92
N GLY A 108 -7.13 -4.29 -13.57
CA GLY A 108 -5.87 -4.94 -13.24
C GLY A 108 -5.53 -4.94 -11.76
N PHE A 109 -4.52 -5.75 -11.42
CA PHE A 109 -3.92 -5.81 -10.08
C PHE A 109 -2.62 -5.01 -10.06
N GLY A 110 -2.26 -4.46 -8.89
CA GLY A 110 -1.02 -3.71 -8.76
C GLY A 110 -1.09 -2.62 -7.71
N THR A 111 -0.10 -1.74 -7.74
CA THR A 111 -0.05 -0.55 -6.90
C THR A 111 -0.77 0.58 -7.62
N PHE A 112 -1.82 1.07 -6.98
CA PHE A 112 -2.59 2.23 -7.39
C PHE A 112 -2.14 3.45 -6.60
N LYS A 113 -2.30 4.62 -7.21
CA LYS A 113 -2.02 5.92 -6.61
C LYS A 113 -3.27 6.77 -6.65
N ILE A 114 -3.66 7.31 -5.50
CA ILE A 114 -4.64 8.38 -5.40
C ILE A 114 -3.86 9.68 -5.44
N SER A 115 -4.18 10.56 -6.38
CA SER A 115 -3.53 11.87 -6.54
C SER A 115 -4.44 12.82 -7.33
N GLY A 116 -3.93 13.99 -7.72
CA GLY A 116 -4.71 14.93 -8.52
C GLY A 116 -5.92 15.42 -7.74
N ILE A 117 -5.75 15.72 -6.44
CA ILE A 117 -6.85 16.22 -5.63
C ILE A 117 -7.11 17.66 -6.01
N HIS A 118 -8.33 17.95 -6.47
CA HIS A 118 -8.70 19.28 -6.91
C HIS A 118 -10.21 19.48 -6.81
N GLY A 119 -10.65 20.73 -6.96
CA GLY A 119 -12.07 21.05 -6.91
C GLY A 119 -12.31 22.54 -6.89
N SER A 120 -13.53 22.91 -6.51
CA SER A 120 -13.91 24.30 -6.28
C SER A 120 -14.70 24.43 -4.99
N TYR A 121 -14.64 25.59 -4.36
CA TYR A 121 -15.48 25.90 -3.20
C TYR A 121 -16.21 27.23 -3.35
N SER A 122 -17.37 27.29 -2.73
CA SER A 122 -18.20 28.47 -2.60
C SER A 122 -18.49 28.71 -1.12
N ALA A 123 -18.31 29.95 -0.65
CA ALA A 123 -18.50 30.27 0.75
C ALA A 123 -18.84 31.73 1.02
N ALA A 124 -19.58 32.00 2.10
CA ALA A 124 -19.79 33.37 2.58
C ALA A 124 -18.55 33.87 3.34
N ILE A 125 -18.30 35.18 3.25
CA ILE A 125 -17.27 35.86 4.05
C ILE A 125 -17.89 36.32 5.36
N LYS A 126 -17.27 35.98 6.50
CA LYS A 126 -17.69 36.39 7.84
C LYS A 126 -17.93 37.90 7.91
N ASN A 127 -19.04 38.28 8.53
CA ASN A 127 -19.42 39.68 8.75
C ASN A 127 -19.47 40.50 7.46
N SER A 128 -19.72 39.88 6.31
CA SER A 128 -19.81 40.51 4.99
C SER A 128 -20.99 39.96 4.19
N TYR A 129 -21.52 40.76 3.28
CA TYR A 129 -22.49 40.31 2.28
C TYR A 129 -21.84 39.68 1.05
N GLN A 130 -20.51 39.54 1.06
CA GLN A 130 -19.73 39.00 -0.05
C GLN A 130 -19.67 37.48 -0.02
N TRP A 131 -19.63 36.90 -1.21
CA TRP A 131 -19.50 35.47 -1.46
C TRP A 131 -18.24 35.19 -2.28
N ILE A 132 -17.54 34.14 -1.90
CA ILE A 132 -16.56 33.46 -2.76
C ILE A 132 -17.36 32.45 -3.57
N ASN A 133 -17.27 32.52 -4.89
CA ASN A 133 -18.00 31.63 -5.79
C ASN A 133 -16.99 30.82 -6.62
N ASP A 134 -17.15 29.50 -6.60
CA ASP A 134 -16.41 28.53 -7.43
C ASP A 134 -14.89 28.75 -7.45
N ALA A 135 -14.32 29.13 -6.30
CA ALA A 135 -12.89 29.34 -6.19
C ALA A 135 -12.16 28.00 -6.32
N PRO A 136 -11.28 27.83 -7.32
CA PRO A 136 -10.61 26.57 -7.55
C PRO A 136 -9.55 26.31 -6.48
N PHE A 137 -9.31 25.03 -6.20
CA PHE A 137 -8.18 24.58 -5.40
C PHE A 137 -7.60 23.28 -5.97
N SER A 138 -6.34 23.04 -5.68
CA SER A 138 -5.66 21.78 -5.95
C SER A 138 -4.73 21.48 -4.79
N VAL A 139 -4.57 20.22 -4.45
CA VAL A 139 -3.73 19.77 -3.34
C VAL A 139 -2.74 18.73 -3.87
N PRO A 140 -1.43 18.83 -3.54
CA PRO A 140 -0.41 17.91 -4.03
C PRO A 140 -0.43 16.54 -3.35
N ASP A 141 -1.30 16.36 -2.36
CA ASP A 141 -1.36 15.15 -1.53
C ASP A 141 -1.62 13.90 -2.37
N THR A 142 -0.90 12.84 -2.03
CA THR A 142 -0.98 11.57 -2.71
C THR A 142 -0.80 10.41 -1.75
N THR A 143 -1.45 9.29 -2.05
CA THR A 143 -1.25 8.04 -1.31
C THR A 143 -1.24 6.88 -2.29
N THR A 144 -0.63 5.78 -1.88
CA THR A 144 -0.62 4.55 -2.68
C THR A 144 -1.21 3.40 -1.90
N PHE A 145 -1.92 2.54 -2.59
CA PHE A 145 -2.40 1.27 -2.05
C PHE A 145 -2.22 0.19 -3.09
N THR A 146 -2.28 -1.07 -2.68
CA THR A 146 -2.12 -2.20 -3.58
C THR A 146 -3.39 -3.02 -3.61
N ILE A 147 -3.89 -3.29 -4.82
CA ILE A 147 -4.92 -4.29 -5.06
C ILE A 147 -4.24 -5.57 -5.49
N LYS A 148 -4.53 -6.62 -4.74
CA LYS A 148 -3.78 -7.85 -4.76
C LYS A 148 -4.73 -8.98 -5.09
N GLN A 149 -4.31 -9.85 -6.01
CA GLN A 149 -5.03 -11.09 -6.23
C GLN A 149 -4.91 -11.97 -4.98
N GLY A 150 -6.04 -12.51 -4.51
CA GLY A 150 -6.04 -13.45 -3.41
C GLY A 150 -5.24 -14.70 -3.76
N SER A 151 -4.45 -15.21 -2.82
CA SER A 151 -3.80 -16.52 -2.93
C SER A 151 -4.08 -17.33 -1.67
N ARG A 152 -3.98 -18.65 -1.79
CA ARG A 152 -4.13 -19.55 -0.65
C ARG A 152 -3.31 -20.80 -0.87
N PHE A 153 -3.02 -21.49 0.23
CA PHE A 153 -2.63 -22.88 0.16
C PHE A 153 -3.66 -23.74 0.88
N THR A 154 -4.04 -24.83 0.24
CA THR A 154 -5.01 -25.80 0.76
C THR A 154 -4.33 -27.15 0.98
N SER A 155 -5.03 -28.06 1.66
CA SER A 155 -4.54 -29.43 1.89
C SER A 155 -3.16 -29.48 2.55
N ALA A 156 -2.87 -28.54 3.46
CA ALA A 156 -1.59 -28.44 4.12
C ALA A 156 -1.34 -29.67 5.01
N LYS A 157 -0.23 -30.36 4.79
CA LYS A 157 0.21 -31.54 5.55
C LYS A 157 1.66 -31.38 5.95
N ILE A 158 2.03 -31.90 7.11
CA ILE A 158 3.41 -31.95 7.58
C ILE A 158 3.80 -33.41 7.81
N ARG A 159 4.86 -33.86 7.15
CA ARG A 159 5.47 -35.17 7.40
C ARG A 159 6.75 -35.00 8.21
N LYS A 160 6.91 -35.80 9.25
CA LYS A 160 8.14 -35.85 10.07
C LYS A 160 9.03 -37.00 9.60
N SER A 161 10.32 -36.75 9.50
CA SER A 161 11.34 -37.79 9.34
C SER A 161 12.60 -37.37 10.12
N GLY A 162 12.86 -38.03 11.25
CA GLY A 162 13.92 -37.64 12.19
C GLY A 162 13.79 -36.17 12.65
N LYS A 163 14.87 -35.40 12.45
CA LYS A 163 14.97 -33.95 12.74
C LYS A 163 14.46 -33.06 11.59
N THR A 164 13.93 -33.65 10.53
CA THR A 164 13.41 -32.94 9.36
C THR A 164 11.90 -32.98 9.35
N ARG A 165 11.27 -31.86 8.99
CA ARG A 165 9.87 -31.77 8.64
C ARG A 165 9.73 -31.37 7.18
N THR A 166 8.74 -31.92 6.51
CA THR A 166 8.37 -31.56 5.15
C THR A 166 6.94 -31.03 5.16
N MET A 167 6.78 -29.76 4.79
CA MET A 167 5.48 -29.13 4.60
C MET A 167 5.06 -29.28 3.14
N THR A 168 3.87 -29.84 2.93
CA THR A 168 3.26 -30.01 1.61
C THR A 168 1.92 -29.29 1.57
N ALA A 169 1.60 -28.58 0.51
CA ALA A 169 0.32 -27.90 0.33
C ALA A 169 0.02 -27.67 -1.16
N ASN A 170 -1.24 -27.40 -1.51
CA ASN A 170 -1.63 -27.00 -2.86
C ASN A 170 -1.80 -25.48 -2.92
N ALA A 171 -0.93 -24.80 -3.65
CA ALA A 171 -0.98 -23.37 -3.83
C ALA A 171 -1.92 -22.99 -4.98
N SER A 172 -2.82 -22.05 -4.73
CA SER A 172 -3.78 -21.55 -5.70
C SER A 172 -3.94 -20.03 -5.58
N TYR A 173 -4.36 -19.40 -6.66
CA TYR A 173 -4.70 -18.00 -6.74
C TYR A 173 -6.15 -17.83 -7.17
N PHE A 174 -6.77 -16.73 -6.78
CA PHE A 174 -8.15 -16.42 -7.12
C PHE A 174 -8.23 -15.80 -8.52
N LYS A 175 -8.91 -16.45 -9.46
CA LYS A 175 -9.01 -15.98 -10.84
C LYS A 175 -10.15 -14.97 -10.99
N ALA A 176 -9.86 -13.69 -10.74
CA ALA A 176 -10.86 -12.64 -10.82
C ALA A 176 -11.21 -12.23 -12.27
N SER A 177 -10.28 -12.39 -13.22
CA SER A 177 -10.42 -11.92 -14.61
C SER A 177 -11.50 -12.64 -15.42
N ASP A 178 -11.88 -13.85 -15.01
CA ASP A 178 -12.75 -14.72 -15.80
C ASP A 178 -14.16 -14.82 -15.23
N TRP A 179 -14.47 -14.05 -14.18
CA TRP A 179 -15.77 -14.06 -13.49
C TRP A 179 -16.21 -15.43 -12.94
N THR A 180 -15.38 -16.46 -13.06
CA THR A 180 -15.66 -17.83 -12.59
C THR A 180 -15.65 -17.97 -11.08
N ASN A 181 -15.18 -16.93 -10.37
CA ASN A 181 -15.00 -16.94 -8.91
C ASN A 181 -14.19 -18.15 -8.42
N ALA A 182 -13.28 -18.66 -9.27
CA ALA A 182 -12.61 -19.92 -9.03
C ALA A 182 -11.20 -19.74 -8.48
N TRP A 183 -10.80 -20.68 -7.63
CA TRP A 183 -9.42 -20.82 -7.19
C TRP A 183 -8.67 -21.71 -8.17
N THR A 184 -7.69 -21.14 -8.86
CA THR A 184 -6.88 -21.81 -9.87
C THR A 184 -5.53 -22.20 -9.27
N PRO A 185 -5.04 -23.44 -9.47
CA PRO A 185 -3.70 -23.82 -9.04
C PRO A 185 -2.62 -22.88 -9.60
N LEU A 186 -1.60 -22.57 -8.80
CA LEU A 186 -0.44 -21.85 -9.32
C LEU A 186 0.24 -22.66 -10.42
N ALA A 187 0.76 -21.96 -11.43
CA ALA A 187 1.48 -22.59 -12.54
C ALA A 187 2.72 -23.33 -12.04
N LYS A 188 3.03 -24.48 -12.65
CA LYS A 188 4.26 -25.22 -12.41
C LYS A 188 5.47 -24.30 -12.62
N GLY A 189 6.44 -24.37 -11.71
CA GLY A 189 7.63 -23.53 -11.73
C GLY A 189 7.50 -22.20 -10.96
N THR A 190 6.28 -21.79 -10.58
CA THR A 190 6.07 -20.62 -9.72
C THR A 190 6.87 -20.75 -8.42
N LYS A 191 7.58 -19.70 -8.02
CA LYS A 191 8.42 -19.70 -6.83
C LYS A 191 7.59 -19.43 -5.56
N VAL A 192 7.77 -20.29 -4.57
CA VAL A 192 7.19 -20.18 -3.23
C VAL A 192 8.32 -20.14 -2.20
N ALA A 193 8.29 -19.14 -1.33
CA ALA A 193 9.22 -18.99 -0.23
C ALA A 193 8.75 -19.83 0.96
N LEU A 194 9.64 -20.65 1.50
CA LEU A 194 9.59 -21.12 2.88
C LEU A 194 10.23 -20.03 3.75
N GLN A 195 9.45 -19.48 4.67
CA GLN A 195 9.90 -18.45 5.60
C GLN A 195 9.94 -18.98 7.03
N ARG A 196 10.82 -18.40 7.84
CA ARG A 196 10.90 -18.63 9.29
C ARG A 196 10.71 -17.34 10.06
N GLN A 197 10.24 -17.46 11.29
CA GLN A 197 10.20 -16.40 12.28
C GLN A 197 10.46 -17.01 13.66
N ALA A 198 10.87 -16.21 14.64
CA ALA A 198 10.96 -16.66 16.03
C ALA A 198 9.63 -17.26 16.50
N ALA A 199 9.69 -18.34 17.28
CA ALA A 199 8.52 -19.07 17.76
C ALA A 199 7.57 -18.20 18.59
N ASN A 200 8.12 -17.23 19.34
CA ASN A 200 7.36 -16.22 20.09
C ASN A 200 6.71 -15.14 19.21
N GLY A 201 6.83 -15.24 17.88
CA GLY A 201 6.24 -14.30 16.92
C GLY A 201 6.93 -12.95 16.82
N LYS A 202 8.06 -12.72 17.52
CA LYS A 202 8.84 -11.49 17.41
C LYS A 202 9.72 -11.49 16.14
N GLY A 203 9.98 -10.31 15.60
CA GLY A 203 10.83 -10.09 14.42
C GLY A 203 10.13 -10.30 13.09
N ALA A 204 10.82 -10.06 11.97
CA ALA A 204 10.28 -10.24 10.63
C ALA A 204 10.34 -11.70 10.16
N TRP A 205 9.46 -12.06 9.23
CA TRP A 205 9.58 -13.33 8.51
C TRP A 205 10.75 -13.27 7.53
N THR A 206 11.63 -14.26 7.61
CA THR A 206 12.83 -14.36 6.75
C THR A 206 12.73 -15.57 5.84
N THR A 207 12.99 -15.40 4.56
CA THR A 207 13.03 -16.51 3.61
C THR A 207 14.25 -17.38 3.88
N VAL A 208 14.03 -18.68 4.12
CA VAL A 208 15.10 -19.66 4.36
C VAL A 208 15.32 -20.59 3.17
N LYS A 209 14.29 -20.76 2.35
CA LYS A 209 14.36 -21.60 1.14
C LYS A 209 13.32 -21.12 0.15
N THR A 210 13.61 -21.25 -1.13
CA THR A 210 12.61 -21.10 -2.20
C THR A 210 12.41 -22.46 -2.85
N VAL A 211 11.15 -22.83 -3.07
CA VAL A 211 10.74 -24.07 -3.75
C VAL A 211 9.86 -23.72 -4.94
N ALA A 212 9.82 -24.60 -5.94
CA ALA A 212 8.98 -24.42 -7.10
C ALA A 212 7.65 -25.18 -6.93
N VAL A 213 6.57 -24.61 -7.44
CA VAL A 213 5.28 -25.28 -7.59
C VAL A 213 5.43 -26.43 -8.59
N GLY A 214 4.96 -27.62 -8.22
CA GLY A 214 4.89 -28.82 -9.04
C GLY A 214 3.62 -28.88 -9.89
N LYS A 215 3.25 -30.08 -10.34
CA LYS A 215 1.98 -30.31 -11.05
C LYS A 215 0.79 -29.99 -10.12
N ASN A 216 -0.29 -29.46 -10.69
CA ASN A 216 -1.55 -29.18 -9.99
C ASN A 216 -1.43 -28.24 -8.77
N GLY A 217 -0.46 -27.31 -8.77
CA GLY A 217 -0.27 -26.37 -7.68
C GLY A 217 0.44 -26.95 -6.45
N ALA A 218 0.87 -28.21 -6.47
CA ALA A 218 1.50 -28.85 -5.32
C ALA A 218 2.85 -28.20 -4.96
N VAL A 219 3.07 -27.92 -3.69
CA VAL A 219 4.32 -27.37 -3.15
C VAL A 219 4.80 -28.27 -2.04
N SER A 220 6.12 -28.52 -1.98
CA SER A 220 6.75 -29.30 -0.93
C SER A 220 8.05 -28.62 -0.49
N ALA A 221 8.19 -28.36 0.81
CA ALA A 221 9.37 -27.75 1.39
C ALA A 221 9.81 -28.48 2.66
N SER A 222 11.03 -28.99 2.65
CA SER A 222 11.67 -29.61 3.81
C SER A 222 12.54 -28.63 4.58
N TYR A 223 12.53 -28.75 5.91
CA TYR A 223 13.30 -27.92 6.83
C TYR A 223 13.68 -28.67 8.11
N ALA A 224 14.79 -28.24 8.73
CA ALA A 224 15.20 -28.73 10.03
C ALA A 224 14.28 -28.18 11.13
N THR A 225 13.80 -29.06 12.01
CA THR A 225 12.95 -28.66 13.12
C THR A 225 13.73 -27.89 14.17
N SER A 226 13.17 -26.78 14.65
CA SER A 226 13.66 -26.07 15.83
C SER A 226 12.49 -25.64 16.70
N ALA A 227 12.62 -25.76 18.02
CA ALA A 227 11.65 -25.21 18.97
C ALA A 227 11.67 -23.67 19.00
N THR A 228 12.74 -23.05 18.51
CA THR A 228 12.90 -21.59 18.52
C THR A 228 12.26 -20.90 17.32
N TYR A 229 11.79 -21.65 16.31
CA TYR A 229 11.27 -21.08 15.06
C TYR A 229 9.92 -21.65 14.67
N ARG A 230 9.08 -20.80 14.10
CA ARG A 230 7.89 -21.16 13.33
C ARG A 230 8.13 -20.95 11.84
N TYR A 231 7.47 -21.76 11.01
CA TYR A 231 7.72 -21.83 9.57
C TYR A 231 6.45 -21.68 8.76
N ARG A 232 6.55 -21.11 7.55
CA ARG A 232 5.38 -20.87 6.71
C ARG A 232 5.72 -20.85 5.22
N LEU A 233 4.74 -21.14 4.37
CA LEU A 233 4.85 -20.97 2.92
C LEU A 233 4.24 -19.63 2.49
N SER A 234 4.87 -18.97 1.53
CA SER A 234 4.41 -17.70 0.97
C SER A 234 4.76 -17.62 -0.51
N SER A 235 3.79 -17.27 -1.37
CA SER A 235 4.02 -16.99 -2.79
C SER A 235 4.12 -15.49 -3.05
N ALA A 236 5.00 -15.08 -3.97
CA ALA A 236 4.96 -13.74 -4.53
C ALA A 236 3.63 -13.61 -5.31
N GLY A 237 2.75 -12.75 -4.82
CA GLY A 237 1.31 -12.87 -5.06
C GLY A 237 0.50 -12.96 -3.75
N ASN A 238 0.89 -12.17 -2.76
CA ASN A 238 -0.02 -11.54 -1.81
C ASN A 238 -1.04 -12.39 -1.02
N SER A 239 -0.65 -13.56 -0.56
CA SER A 239 -1.16 -14.08 0.72
C SER A 239 -0.10 -14.91 1.41
N VAL A 240 0.00 -14.63 2.70
CA VAL A 240 0.83 -15.34 3.65
C VAL A 240 -0.04 -16.43 4.24
N ILE A 241 0.37 -17.70 4.15
CA ILE A 241 -0.02 -18.62 5.22
C ILE A 241 1.00 -18.42 6.31
N SER A 242 0.56 -18.13 7.53
CA SER A 242 1.35 -18.32 8.73
C SER A 242 0.89 -19.64 9.35
N ALA A 243 1.63 -20.73 9.15
CA ALA A 243 1.49 -21.86 10.08
C ALA A 243 2.28 -21.44 11.33
N ALA A 244 1.60 -20.82 12.29
CA ALA A 244 2.14 -20.72 13.63
C ALA A 244 2.13 -22.14 14.22
N VAL A 245 3.15 -22.93 13.88
CA VAL A 245 3.47 -24.09 14.70
C VAL A 245 4.31 -23.55 15.84
N THR A 246 3.62 -23.05 16.86
CA THR A 246 4.15 -23.08 18.21
C THR A 246 4.53 -24.54 18.45
N GLY A 247 5.83 -24.79 18.54
CA GLY A 247 6.31 -25.99 19.21
C GLY A 247 5.94 -25.88 20.68
N SER A 248 4.66 -26.08 21.00
CA SER A 248 4.24 -26.56 22.29
C SER A 248 3.16 -27.58 22.03
N LEU A 249 3.46 -28.80 22.45
CA LEU A 249 2.47 -29.79 22.84
C LEU A 249 1.27 -29.09 23.51
N LEU A 250 0.07 -29.58 23.24
CA LEU A 250 -0.85 -29.98 24.30
C LEU A 250 -1.90 -30.93 23.71
N LYS A 251 -1.72 -32.19 24.09
CA LYS A 251 -2.63 -33.36 24.10
C LYS A 251 -3.19 -33.85 22.78
#